data_AF-S7Q3B1-F1
#
_entry.id   AF-S7Q3B1-F1
#
_cell.length_a   1.000
_cell.length_b   1.000
_cell.length_c   1.000
_cell.angle_alpha   90.00
_cell.angle_beta   90.00
_cell.angle_gamma   90.00
#
_symmetry.space_group_name_H-M   'P 1'
#
loop_
_entity.id
_entity.type
_entity.pdbx_description
1 polymer ?
#
loop_
_entity_poly.entity_id
_entity_poly.type
_entity_poly.pdbx_seq_one_letter_code
_entity_poly.pdbx_strand_id
1 'polypeptide(L)'
;AIWHPSMYGFNVTEKTFSYDNRPVVPLYNMPFKQWWFHSHLDYPPHPSDVYQLQPGRPATLEIACNKQSTSYFASSGYSNHQSGDNPCPGSPPKQYHAQNISDTKGCALAIAYKSDVNDIQPEDFAVFSVNHTCVWHRFTEFLVPARMPPCPLGGCHCAFFWIHSPDAGDEQMYMNGFKCNVVDPLSTVPIAKSKVARRCGADPQNGKPHADPSNCTYGAKQPLYWLQKERNNMHEGYYSPPFYNDLYNFKEGAQDDIFEDSYS
;
A
#
# COMPACT_ATOMS: atom_id res chain seq x y z
N ALA A 1 -6.22 -6.51 3.96
CA ALA A 1 -6.58 -5.73 2.75
C ALA A 1 -7.08 -4.37 3.19
N ILE A 2 -6.92 -3.35 2.34
CA ILE A 2 -7.80 -2.17 2.45
C ILE A 2 -9.19 -2.52 1.93
N TRP A 3 -10.21 -1.88 2.48
CA TRP A 3 -11.59 -2.00 2.03
C TRP A 3 -12.13 -0.62 1.71
N HIS A 4 -12.55 -0.44 0.46
CA HIS A 4 -13.25 0.75 -0.01
C HIS A 4 -13.97 0.40 -1.32
N PRO A 5 -15.16 0.93 -1.63
CA PRO A 5 -15.90 0.63 -2.87
C PRO A 5 -15.10 0.93 -4.15
N SER A 6 -14.13 1.84 -4.07
CA SER A 6 -13.24 2.17 -5.20
C SER A 6 -12.12 1.14 -5.45
N MET A 7 -12.01 0.08 -4.65
CA MET A 7 -10.98 -0.94 -4.87
C MET A 7 -11.32 -1.88 -6.01
N TYR A 8 -10.29 -2.33 -6.72
CA TYR A 8 -10.41 -3.46 -7.62
C TYR A 8 -10.70 -4.73 -6.81
N GLY A 9 -11.57 -5.59 -7.35
CA GLY A 9 -11.94 -6.84 -6.70
C GLY A 9 -12.75 -6.69 -5.42
N PHE A 10 -13.46 -5.56 -5.23
CA PHE A 10 -14.24 -5.28 -4.01
C PHE A 10 -15.22 -6.39 -3.61
N ASN A 11 -15.78 -7.11 -4.59
CA ASN A 11 -16.70 -8.24 -4.39
C ASN A 11 -16.10 -9.60 -4.77
N VAL A 12 -14.78 -9.69 -4.98
CA VAL A 12 -14.10 -10.97 -5.22
C VAL A 12 -14.16 -11.83 -3.95
N THR A 13 -14.56 -13.08 -4.14
CA THR A 13 -14.68 -14.11 -3.10
C THR A 13 -13.74 -15.29 -3.38
N GLU A 14 -13.63 -16.23 -2.45
CA GLU A 14 -12.81 -17.45 -2.59
C GLU A 14 -13.20 -18.31 -3.81
N LYS A 15 -14.45 -18.18 -4.29
CA LYS A 15 -15.00 -18.96 -5.41
C LYS A 15 -14.98 -18.22 -6.75
N THR A 16 -14.49 -16.98 -6.77
CA THR A 16 -14.50 -16.15 -7.98
C THR A 16 -13.45 -16.62 -9.00
N PHE A 17 -12.32 -17.13 -8.51
CA PHE A 17 -11.23 -17.67 -9.30
C PHE A 17 -11.09 -19.18 -9.05
N SER A 18 -10.28 -19.85 -9.87
CA SER A 18 -9.96 -21.28 -9.69
C SER A 18 -9.03 -21.54 -8.48
N TYR A 19 -8.56 -20.49 -7.83
CA TYR A 19 -7.75 -20.48 -6.61
C TYR A 19 -8.26 -19.36 -5.69
N ASP A 20 -7.89 -19.37 -4.42
CA ASP A 20 -8.27 -18.29 -3.52
C ASP A 20 -7.51 -17.01 -3.88
N ASN A 21 -8.24 -16.03 -4.40
CA ASN A 21 -7.71 -14.73 -4.80
C ASN A 21 -8.50 -13.59 -4.16
N ARG A 22 -9.03 -13.78 -2.94
CA ARG A 22 -9.70 -12.71 -2.19
C ARG A 22 -8.73 -11.54 -1.96
N PRO A 23 -9.20 -10.29 -1.79
CA PRO A 23 -8.33 -9.14 -1.56
C PRO A 23 -7.36 -9.25 -0.37
N VAL A 24 -7.66 -10.13 0.58
CA VAL A 24 -6.86 -10.38 1.79
C VAL A 24 -5.79 -11.46 1.61
N VAL A 25 -5.78 -12.18 0.49
CA VAL A 25 -4.81 -13.24 0.21
C VAL A 25 -3.43 -12.61 0.01
N PRO A 26 -2.37 -13.14 0.65
CA PRO A 26 -1.01 -12.66 0.46
C PRO A 26 -0.48 -12.95 -0.95
N LEU A 27 0.46 -12.13 -1.43
CA LEU A 27 1.11 -12.29 -2.73
C LEU A 27 2.53 -12.83 -2.53
N TYR A 28 2.78 -14.05 -3.03
CA TYR A 28 4.06 -14.75 -2.88
C TYR A 28 4.32 -15.65 -4.08
N ASN A 29 5.52 -15.56 -4.66
CA ASN A 29 5.99 -16.44 -5.74
C ASN A 29 5.02 -16.53 -6.93
N MET A 30 4.42 -15.38 -7.28
CA MET A 30 3.43 -15.26 -8.36
C MET A 30 4.05 -14.66 -9.64
N PRO A 31 3.60 -15.08 -10.84
CA PRO A 31 3.90 -14.37 -12.09
C PRO A 31 3.24 -12.98 -12.10
N PHE A 32 3.69 -12.08 -12.98
CA PHE A 32 3.29 -10.67 -12.96
C PHE A 32 1.78 -10.47 -12.97
N LYS A 33 1.07 -11.18 -13.87
CA LYS A 33 -0.40 -11.06 -13.98
C LYS A 33 -1.16 -11.45 -12.70
N GLN A 34 -0.59 -12.31 -11.86
CA GLN A 34 -1.25 -12.76 -10.63
C GLN A 34 -1.07 -11.77 -9.48
N TRP A 35 0.15 -11.27 -9.25
CA TRP A 35 0.40 -10.34 -8.16
C TRP A 35 -0.02 -8.90 -8.51
N TRP A 36 0.14 -8.50 -9.77
CA TRP A 36 -0.15 -7.14 -10.22
C TRP A 36 -1.63 -6.82 -10.06
N PHE A 37 -1.93 -5.76 -9.30
CA PHE A 37 -3.31 -5.39 -8.93
C PHE A 37 -4.11 -6.57 -8.34
N HIS A 38 -3.43 -7.53 -7.70
CA HIS A 38 -4.05 -8.75 -7.15
C HIS A 38 -4.81 -9.57 -8.22
N SER A 39 -4.46 -9.43 -9.51
CA SER A 39 -5.22 -10.01 -10.62
C SER A 39 -6.70 -9.60 -10.65
N HIS A 40 -7.03 -8.41 -10.14
CA HIS A 40 -8.41 -7.91 -10.04
C HIS A 40 -8.78 -6.87 -11.09
N LEU A 41 -7.95 -6.65 -12.11
CA LEU A 41 -8.21 -5.65 -13.15
C LEU A 41 -9.54 -5.88 -13.91
N ASP A 42 -9.95 -7.15 -14.08
CA ASP A 42 -11.23 -7.53 -14.69
C ASP A 42 -12.44 -7.33 -13.75
N TYR A 43 -12.20 -6.93 -12.51
CA TYR A 43 -13.21 -6.64 -11.48
C TYR A 43 -13.08 -5.18 -11.00
N PRO A 44 -13.24 -4.19 -11.89
CA PRO A 44 -13.07 -2.80 -11.53
C PRO A 44 -14.20 -2.32 -10.59
N PRO A 45 -13.96 -1.26 -9.81
CA PRO A 45 -15.02 -0.59 -9.05
C PRO A 45 -16.02 0.10 -9.99
N HIS A 46 -17.19 0.47 -9.44
CA HIS A 46 -18.12 1.32 -10.18
C HIS A 46 -17.46 2.66 -10.56
N PRO A 47 -17.74 3.26 -11.73
CA PRO A 47 -17.08 4.50 -12.16
C PRO A 47 -17.23 5.70 -11.21
N SER A 48 -18.31 5.76 -10.44
CA SER A 48 -18.53 6.81 -9.43
C SER A 48 -17.76 6.58 -8.12
N ASP A 49 -17.29 5.36 -7.88
CA ASP A 49 -16.63 4.99 -6.64
C ASP A 49 -15.15 5.32 -6.77
N VAL A 50 -14.78 6.50 -6.30
CA VAL A 50 -13.43 7.05 -6.36
C VAL A 50 -13.04 7.56 -4.97
N TYR A 51 -11.89 7.12 -4.46
CA TYR A 51 -11.38 7.61 -3.19
C TYR A 51 -10.84 9.03 -3.35
N GLN A 52 -11.37 9.99 -2.59
CA GLN A 52 -10.97 11.39 -2.71
C GLN A 52 -9.82 11.70 -1.75
N LEU A 53 -8.67 12.08 -2.31
CA LEU A 53 -7.48 12.51 -1.59
C LEU A 53 -7.51 14.03 -1.46
N GLN A 54 -7.57 14.52 -0.23
CA GLN A 54 -7.51 15.96 0.05
C GLN A 54 -6.08 16.35 0.45
N PRO A 55 -5.38 17.20 -0.32
CA PRO A 55 -4.02 17.65 0.01
C PRO A 55 -3.93 18.24 1.43
N GLY A 56 -2.89 17.85 2.17
CA GLY A 56 -2.62 18.33 3.52
C GLY A 56 -3.56 17.78 4.60
N ARG A 57 -4.42 16.81 4.26
CA ARG A 57 -5.33 16.14 5.19
C ARG A 57 -5.05 14.64 5.26
N PRO A 58 -5.43 13.97 6.37
CA PRO A 58 -5.41 12.53 6.44
C PRO A 58 -6.42 11.90 5.47
N ALA A 59 -5.99 10.87 4.75
CA ALA A 59 -6.82 9.89 4.07
C ALA A 59 -6.98 8.67 5.00
N THR A 60 -8.16 8.51 5.61
CA THR A 60 -8.46 7.35 6.46
C THR A 60 -8.95 6.19 5.60
N LEU A 61 -8.29 5.04 5.68
CA LEU A 61 -8.70 3.79 5.04
C LEU A 61 -9.00 2.72 6.08
N GLU A 62 -9.94 1.84 5.77
CA GLU A 62 -10.26 0.68 6.60
C GLU A 62 -9.42 -0.52 6.19
N ILE A 63 -8.54 -0.98 7.07
CA ILE A 63 -7.73 -2.19 6.90
C ILE A 63 -8.31 -3.30 7.77
N ALA A 64 -8.70 -4.42 7.17
CA ALA A 64 -9.22 -5.55 7.93
C ALA A 64 -8.95 -6.91 7.27
N CYS A 65 -9.02 -7.97 8.08
CA CYS A 65 -8.89 -9.36 7.64
C CYS A 65 -10.13 -9.86 6.87
N ASN A 66 -11.27 -9.18 6.97
CA ASN A 66 -12.47 -9.46 6.21
C ASN A 66 -13.32 -8.19 6.07
N LYS A 67 -14.02 -8.05 4.94
CA LYS A 67 -14.95 -6.95 4.67
C LYS A 67 -16.06 -6.84 5.71
N GLN A 68 -16.49 -7.95 6.33
CA GLN A 68 -17.50 -7.95 7.39
C GLN A 68 -17.09 -7.17 8.66
N SER A 69 -15.78 -6.93 8.83
CA SER A 69 -15.21 -6.17 9.95
C SER A 69 -14.97 -4.70 9.61
N THR A 70 -15.58 -4.20 8.52
CA THR A 70 -15.47 -2.81 8.07
C THR A 70 -16.85 -2.18 7.91
N SER A 71 -16.91 -0.87 7.67
CA SER A 71 -18.17 -0.17 7.33
C SER A 71 -18.86 -0.74 6.08
N TYR A 72 -18.14 -1.53 5.27
CA TYR A 72 -18.63 -2.15 4.04
C TYR A 72 -19.22 -3.55 4.23
N PHE A 73 -19.48 -3.97 5.47
CA PHE A 73 -19.96 -5.31 5.82
C PHE A 73 -21.21 -5.74 5.07
N ALA A 74 -22.10 -4.81 4.69
CA ALA A 74 -23.36 -5.13 3.99
C ALA A 74 -23.13 -5.86 2.65
N SER A 75 -21.96 -5.66 2.02
CA SER A 75 -21.58 -6.34 0.78
C SER A 75 -20.65 -7.55 0.99
N SER A 76 -20.39 -7.94 2.25
CA SER A 76 -19.46 -9.02 2.59
C SER A 76 -20.03 -10.42 2.40
N GLY A 77 -21.36 -10.56 2.39
CA GLY A 77 -22.04 -11.86 2.43
C GLY A 77 -22.18 -12.44 3.83
N TYR A 78 -21.74 -11.71 4.87
CA TYR A 78 -21.80 -12.12 6.28
C TYR A 78 -22.39 -11.01 7.16
N SER A 79 -22.73 -11.35 8.41
CA SER A 79 -23.17 -10.38 9.40
C SER A 79 -22.06 -9.42 9.82
N ASN A 80 -22.42 -8.22 10.28
CA ASN A 80 -21.45 -7.26 10.81
C ASN A 80 -20.63 -7.87 11.96
N HIS A 81 -19.31 -7.83 11.83
CA HIS A 81 -18.34 -8.31 12.81
C HIS A 81 -17.26 -7.25 13.08
N GLN A 82 -17.61 -5.97 12.99
CA GLN A 82 -16.72 -4.86 13.35
C GLN A 82 -16.56 -4.79 14.88
N SER A 83 -15.39 -4.40 15.36
CA SER A 83 -15.16 -4.17 16.80
C SER A 83 -14.16 -3.03 17.01
N GLY A 84 -14.69 -1.80 17.04
CA GLY A 84 -13.86 -0.61 17.19
C GLY A 84 -12.73 -0.58 16.17
N ASP A 85 -11.51 -0.39 16.64
CA ASP A 85 -10.33 -0.25 15.78
C ASP A 85 -9.57 -1.56 15.55
N ASN A 86 -10.14 -2.71 15.91
CA ASN A 86 -9.51 -4.01 15.71
C ASN A 86 -9.59 -4.44 14.22
N PRO A 87 -8.46 -4.66 13.53
CA PRO A 87 -8.43 -5.06 12.11
C PRO A 87 -8.90 -6.51 11.89
N CYS A 88 -8.90 -7.35 12.93
CA CYS A 88 -9.43 -8.70 12.86
C CYS A 88 -10.11 -9.15 14.16
N PRO A 89 -11.35 -8.71 14.41
CA PRO A 89 -12.07 -9.04 15.64
C PRO A 89 -12.19 -10.55 15.89
N GLY A 90 -11.83 -10.97 17.10
CA GLY A 90 -11.81 -12.38 17.51
C GLY A 90 -10.52 -13.14 17.17
N SER A 91 -9.54 -12.48 16.53
CA SER A 91 -8.22 -13.06 16.22
C SER A 91 -7.09 -12.32 16.96
N PRO A 92 -5.99 -13.02 17.32
CA PRO A 92 -4.83 -12.39 17.96
C PRO A 92 -3.97 -11.60 16.96
N PRO A 93 -3.03 -10.75 17.43
CA PRO A 93 -2.13 -9.98 16.57
C PRO A 93 -1.34 -10.74 15.51
N LYS A 94 -1.05 -12.02 15.77
CA LYS A 94 -0.41 -12.91 14.78
C LYS A 94 -1.22 -13.05 13.48
N GLN A 95 -2.54 -12.85 13.52
CA GLN A 95 -3.39 -12.86 12.32
C GLN A 95 -3.11 -11.70 11.37
N TYR A 96 -2.53 -10.62 11.88
CA TYR A 96 -2.10 -9.45 11.12
C TYR A 96 -0.58 -9.25 11.24
N HIS A 97 0.13 -10.37 11.36
CA HIS A 97 1.58 -10.49 11.21
C HIS A 97 2.40 -9.55 12.10
N ALA A 98 1.98 -9.42 13.37
CA ALA A 98 2.74 -8.71 14.38
C ALA A 98 2.65 -9.44 15.73
N GLN A 99 3.74 -9.44 16.51
CA GLN A 99 3.70 -9.92 17.91
C GLN A 99 3.03 -8.88 18.83
N ASN A 100 3.27 -7.59 18.56
CA ASN A 100 2.75 -6.44 19.28
C ASN A 100 2.92 -5.18 18.40
N ILE A 101 2.45 -4.02 18.88
CA ILE A 101 2.49 -2.77 18.10
C ILE A 101 3.91 -2.36 17.67
N SER A 102 4.93 -2.62 18.50
CA SER A 102 6.33 -2.28 18.18
C SER A 102 6.96 -3.19 17.11
N ASP A 103 6.29 -4.29 16.76
CA ASP A 103 6.72 -5.21 15.71
C ASP A 103 6.16 -4.84 14.32
N THR A 104 5.27 -3.84 14.24
CA THR A 104 4.77 -3.33 12.95
C THR A 104 5.91 -2.76 12.10
N LYS A 105 5.83 -2.94 10.77
CA LYS A 105 6.86 -2.53 9.80
C LYS A 105 6.40 -1.48 8.80
N GLY A 106 5.21 -0.93 9.05
CA GLY A 106 4.59 0.08 8.22
C GLY A 106 4.02 -0.42 6.90
N CYS A 107 3.21 0.44 6.29
CA CYS A 107 2.60 0.24 4.98
C CYS A 107 2.54 1.58 4.25
N ALA A 108 2.20 1.56 2.97
CA ALA A 108 2.21 2.74 2.13
C ALA A 108 1.01 2.83 1.18
N LEU A 109 0.68 4.06 0.81
CA LEU A 109 -0.12 4.38 -0.37
C LEU A 109 0.78 4.91 -1.47
N ALA A 110 0.59 4.37 -2.67
CA ALA A 110 1.20 4.88 -3.89
C ALA A 110 0.14 5.35 -4.88
N ILE A 111 0.54 6.24 -5.78
CA ILE A 111 -0.31 6.83 -6.81
C ILE A 111 0.37 6.76 -8.18
N ALA A 112 -0.43 6.55 -9.23
CA ALA A 112 -0.04 6.67 -10.63
C ALA A 112 -1.01 7.62 -11.34
N TYR A 113 -0.48 8.65 -11.99
CA TYR A 113 -1.25 9.69 -12.71
C TYR A 113 -1.66 9.21 -14.11
N LYS A 114 -2.40 8.11 -14.16
CA LYS A 114 -2.94 7.49 -15.38
C LYS A 114 -4.40 7.11 -15.17
N SER A 115 -5.25 7.49 -16.12
CA SER A 115 -6.71 7.24 -16.05
C SER A 115 -7.10 5.88 -16.60
N ASP A 116 -6.37 5.30 -17.55
CA ASP A 116 -6.50 3.89 -17.92
C ASP A 116 -5.57 3.04 -17.04
N VAL A 117 -6.15 2.06 -16.34
CA VAL A 117 -5.41 1.15 -15.48
C VAL A 117 -4.47 0.23 -16.27
N ASN A 118 -4.81 -0.06 -17.54
CA ASN A 118 -4.00 -0.93 -18.40
C ASN A 118 -2.69 -0.28 -18.84
N ASP A 119 -2.62 1.05 -18.81
CA ASP A 119 -1.41 1.80 -19.11
C ASP A 119 -0.42 1.84 -17.94
N ILE A 120 -0.84 1.44 -16.73
CA ILE A 120 -0.02 1.52 -15.53
C ILE A 120 0.99 0.38 -15.52
N GLN A 121 2.25 0.77 -15.31
CA GLN A 121 3.37 -0.11 -15.03
C GLN A 121 3.82 0.06 -13.57
N PRO A 122 4.44 -0.97 -12.97
CA PRO A 122 5.10 -0.89 -11.66
C PRO A 122 5.95 0.37 -11.46
N GLU A 123 6.68 0.80 -12.48
CA GLU A 123 7.59 1.95 -12.39
C GLU A 123 6.87 3.31 -12.37
N ASP A 124 5.56 3.35 -12.66
CA ASP A 124 4.76 4.58 -12.63
C ASP A 124 4.27 4.94 -11.22
N PHE A 125 4.22 3.97 -10.31
CA PHE A 125 3.76 4.23 -8.95
C PHE A 125 4.82 5.03 -8.17
N ALA A 126 4.36 6.09 -7.49
CA ALA A 126 5.13 6.83 -6.50
C ALA A 126 4.43 6.72 -5.15
N VAL A 127 5.15 6.26 -4.12
CA VAL A 127 4.68 6.26 -2.73
C VAL A 127 4.55 7.71 -2.27
N PHE A 128 3.35 8.12 -1.86
CA PHE A 128 3.06 9.50 -1.45
C PHE A 128 2.71 9.61 0.04
N SER A 129 2.36 8.49 0.70
CA SER A 129 2.03 8.48 2.12
C SER A 129 2.37 7.13 2.76
N VAL A 130 2.83 7.18 4.00
CA VAL A 130 3.31 6.03 4.77
C VAL A 130 2.75 6.12 6.19
N ASN A 131 2.44 4.97 6.79
CA ASN A 131 2.15 4.84 8.21
C ASN A 131 2.98 3.67 8.76
N HIS A 132 3.88 3.93 9.71
CA HIS A 132 4.83 2.98 10.30
C HIS A 132 4.14 2.01 11.26
N THR A 133 3.03 2.43 11.87
CA THR A 133 2.24 1.60 12.82
C THR A 133 1.14 0.81 12.08
N CYS A 134 1.27 0.68 10.77
CA CYS A 134 0.22 0.15 9.94
C CYS A 134 -0.08 -1.32 10.20
N VAL A 135 -1.34 -1.67 9.94
CA VAL A 135 -1.96 -2.97 10.14
C VAL A 135 -2.08 -3.35 11.63
N TRP A 136 -2.00 -2.34 12.51
CA TRP A 136 -2.42 -2.43 13.91
C TRP A 136 -3.84 -1.91 14.13
N HIS A 137 -4.19 -0.83 13.43
CA HIS A 137 -5.44 -0.10 13.54
C HIS A 137 -6.31 -0.36 12.30
N ARG A 138 -7.61 -0.65 12.48
CA ARG A 138 -8.55 -0.76 11.37
C ARG A 138 -8.65 0.55 10.63
N PHE A 139 -8.84 1.66 11.34
CA PHE A 139 -8.86 2.99 10.74
C PHE A 139 -7.43 3.53 10.69
N THR A 140 -6.74 3.26 9.58
CA THR A 140 -5.37 3.74 9.37
C THR A 140 -5.41 5.06 8.60
N GLU A 141 -4.77 6.08 9.17
CA GLU A 141 -4.63 7.39 8.54
C GLU A 141 -3.34 7.48 7.72
N PHE A 142 -3.46 8.04 6.53
CA PHE A 142 -2.38 8.33 5.60
C PHE A 142 -2.36 9.82 5.29
N LEU A 143 -1.34 10.55 5.75
CA LEU A 143 -1.23 11.99 5.48
C LEU A 143 -0.95 12.23 3.99
N VAL A 144 -1.83 12.97 3.32
CA VAL A 144 -1.66 13.34 1.91
C VAL A 144 -0.76 14.58 1.82
N PRO A 145 0.32 14.59 1.02
CA PRO A 145 1.15 15.77 0.83
C PRO A 145 0.33 16.99 0.41
N ALA A 146 0.64 18.16 0.97
CA ALA A 146 -0.12 19.39 0.68
C ALA A 146 0.01 19.86 -0.78
N ARG A 147 1.07 19.42 -1.47
CA ARG A 147 1.42 19.84 -2.84
C ARG A 147 0.99 18.83 -3.92
N MET A 148 0.14 17.87 -3.58
CA MET A 148 -0.36 16.89 -4.55
C MET A 148 -1.05 17.60 -5.75
N PRO A 149 -0.61 17.34 -6.99
CA PRO A 149 -1.20 17.94 -8.19
C PRO A 149 -2.55 17.32 -8.57
N PRO A 150 -3.34 17.97 -9.46
CA PRO A 150 -4.55 17.37 -10.01
C PRO A 150 -4.24 16.06 -10.77
N CYS A 151 -5.10 15.06 -10.58
CA CYS A 151 -5.15 13.89 -11.46
C CYS A 151 -5.57 14.27 -12.90
N PRO A 152 -5.21 13.46 -13.91
CA PRO A 152 -5.70 13.68 -15.27
C PRO A 152 -7.21 13.49 -15.36
N LEU A 153 -7.80 13.89 -16.50
CA LEU A 153 -9.19 13.59 -16.81
C LEU A 153 -9.43 12.08 -16.77
N GLY A 154 -10.46 11.65 -16.02
CA GLY A 154 -10.72 10.24 -15.74
C GLY A 154 -10.14 9.73 -14.41
N GLY A 155 -9.41 10.57 -13.68
CA GLY A 155 -8.86 10.25 -12.36
C GLY A 155 -7.50 9.57 -12.40
N CYS A 156 -7.00 9.21 -11.22
CA CYS A 156 -5.78 8.43 -11.01
C CYS A 156 -6.08 7.03 -10.50
N HIS A 157 -5.02 6.24 -10.37
CA HIS A 157 -5.05 4.97 -9.66
C HIS A 157 -4.08 5.00 -8.49
N CYS A 158 -4.53 4.44 -7.38
CA CYS A 158 -3.73 4.29 -6.19
C CYS A 158 -3.61 2.81 -5.82
N ALA A 159 -2.62 2.49 -5.00
CA ALA A 159 -2.47 1.16 -4.46
C ALA A 159 -1.95 1.21 -3.02
N PHE A 160 -2.54 0.37 -2.18
CA PHE A 160 -2.05 0.07 -0.85
C PHE A 160 -1.02 -1.05 -0.93
N PHE A 161 0.08 -0.90 -0.19
CA PHE A 161 1.12 -1.91 -0.09
C PHE A 161 1.55 -2.15 1.35
N TRP A 162 1.82 -3.41 1.69
CA TRP A 162 2.29 -3.79 3.03
C TRP A 162 3.21 -5.01 2.97
N ILE A 163 4.27 -4.98 3.79
CA ILE A 163 5.19 -6.07 4.08
C ILE A 163 5.37 -6.06 5.61
N HIS A 164 5.34 -7.23 6.25
CA HIS A 164 5.33 -7.36 7.71
C HIS A 164 6.65 -7.89 8.27
N SER A 165 6.71 -8.07 9.59
CA SER A 165 7.89 -8.61 10.27
C SER A 165 8.11 -10.09 9.96
N PRO A 166 9.36 -10.57 9.80
CA PRO A 166 9.66 -11.99 9.62
C PRO A 166 9.40 -12.82 10.88
N ASP A 167 9.16 -12.17 12.02
CA ASP A 167 8.94 -12.82 13.31
C ASP A 167 7.48 -13.26 13.54
N ALA A 168 6.58 -13.06 12.57
CA ALA A 168 5.15 -13.30 12.72
C ALA A 168 4.47 -13.88 11.47
N GLY A 169 4.85 -15.10 11.08
CA GLY A 169 4.25 -15.85 9.98
C GLY A 169 5.21 -16.01 8.80
N ASP A 170 4.74 -16.67 7.75
CA ASP A 170 5.49 -16.73 6.49
C ASP A 170 5.53 -15.35 5.82
N GLU A 171 6.55 -15.09 5.00
CA GLU A 171 6.78 -13.78 4.39
C GLU A 171 6.15 -13.64 3.00
N GLN A 172 5.66 -12.43 2.74
CA GLN A 172 4.89 -12.06 1.56
C GLN A 172 4.81 -10.55 1.41
N MET A 173 4.25 -10.10 0.29
CA MET A 173 3.75 -8.73 0.16
C MET A 173 2.23 -8.71 0.00
N TYR A 174 1.63 -7.56 0.30
CA TYR A 174 0.23 -7.29 0.05
C TYR A 174 0.10 -6.11 -0.90
N MET A 175 -0.84 -6.20 -1.83
CA MET A 175 -1.20 -5.12 -2.76
C MET A 175 -2.72 -5.07 -2.92
N ASN A 176 -3.32 -3.89 -2.83
CA ASN A 176 -4.70 -3.67 -3.26
C ASN A 176 -4.79 -2.37 -4.06
N GLY A 177 -5.11 -2.48 -5.35
CA GLY A 177 -5.31 -1.33 -6.22
C GLY A 177 -6.71 -0.73 -6.07
N PHE A 178 -6.84 0.58 -6.25
CA PHE A 178 -8.11 1.30 -6.17
C PHE A 178 -8.12 2.57 -7.02
N LYS A 179 -9.31 3.01 -7.43
CA LYS A 179 -9.48 4.33 -8.07
C LYS A 179 -9.40 5.43 -7.02
N CYS A 180 -8.64 6.47 -7.34
CA CYS A 180 -8.46 7.64 -6.48
C CYS A 180 -8.41 8.93 -7.30
N ASN A 181 -8.64 10.06 -6.64
CA ASN A 181 -8.55 11.37 -7.27
C ASN A 181 -8.09 12.41 -6.24
N VAL A 182 -7.32 13.41 -6.68
CA VAL A 182 -6.92 14.54 -5.83
C VAL A 182 -7.98 15.63 -5.96
N VAL A 183 -8.62 15.98 -4.85
CA VAL A 183 -9.64 17.05 -4.79
C VAL A 183 -9.02 18.36 -4.32
N ASP A 184 -9.49 19.46 -4.90
CA ASP A 184 -9.05 20.83 -4.56
C ASP A 184 -7.51 20.99 -4.49
N PRO A 185 -6.75 20.60 -5.54
CA PRO A 185 -5.30 20.66 -5.52
C PRO A 185 -4.78 22.10 -5.39
N LEU A 186 -3.79 22.30 -4.53
CA LEU A 186 -3.16 23.60 -4.26
C LEU A 186 -1.89 23.82 -5.09
N SER A 187 -1.47 22.83 -5.86
CA SER A 187 -0.25 22.81 -6.66
C SER A 187 -0.53 22.17 -8.01
N THR A 188 0.27 22.52 -9.01
CA THR A 188 0.27 21.87 -10.34
C THR A 188 1.62 21.21 -10.65
N VAL A 189 2.58 21.27 -9.72
CA VAL A 189 3.90 20.65 -9.89
C VAL A 189 3.75 19.14 -9.94
N PRO A 190 4.18 18.47 -11.03
CA PRO A 190 4.08 17.03 -11.14
C PRO A 190 4.88 16.29 -10.07
N ILE A 191 4.48 15.04 -9.81
CA ILE A 191 5.32 14.10 -9.08
C ILE A 191 6.49 13.71 -9.99
N ALA A 192 7.72 13.76 -9.45
CA ALA A 192 8.91 13.34 -10.15
C ALA A 192 8.86 11.84 -10.47
N LYS A 193 9.55 11.42 -11.54
CA LYS A 193 9.68 9.99 -11.87
C LYS A 193 10.25 9.21 -10.67
N SER A 194 9.48 8.24 -10.18
CA SER A 194 9.86 7.45 -9.02
C SER A 194 11.03 6.51 -9.31
N LYS A 195 11.84 6.26 -8.28
CA LYS A 195 13.02 5.39 -8.35
C LYS A 195 12.91 4.26 -7.33
N VAL A 196 13.64 3.18 -7.56
CA VAL A 196 13.72 2.05 -6.63
C VAL A 196 14.26 2.52 -5.28
N ALA A 197 13.54 2.23 -4.19
CA ALA A 197 14.01 2.55 -2.85
C ALA A 197 15.21 1.67 -2.46
N ARG A 198 16.15 2.23 -1.70
CA ARG A 198 17.38 1.52 -1.29
C ARG A 198 17.42 1.34 0.22
N ARG A 199 17.85 0.17 0.67
CA ARG A 199 18.10 -0.15 2.08
C ARG A 199 19.24 0.74 2.61
N CYS A 200 18.89 1.81 3.30
CA CYS A 200 19.83 2.83 3.76
C CYS A 200 19.72 3.17 5.26
N GLY A 201 18.61 2.86 5.91
CA GLY A 201 18.48 3.05 7.35
C GLY A 201 19.31 2.05 8.17
N ALA A 202 19.35 2.26 9.48
CA ALA A 202 20.02 1.35 10.40
C ALA A 202 19.29 0.00 10.45
N ASP A 203 20.06 -1.07 10.48
CA ASP A 203 19.61 -2.45 10.50
C ASP A 203 20.53 -3.32 11.38
N PRO A 204 20.46 -3.15 12.72
CA PRO A 204 21.31 -3.91 13.64
C PRO A 204 21.11 -5.43 13.53
N GLN A 205 19.91 -5.88 13.19
CA GLN A 205 19.58 -7.32 13.04
C GLN A 205 20.36 -7.96 11.89
N ASN A 206 20.69 -7.20 10.85
CA ASN A 206 21.50 -7.66 9.73
C ASN A 206 22.93 -7.08 9.74
N GLY A 207 23.44 -6.72 10.94
CA GLY A 207 24.84 -6.33 11.13
C GLY A 207 25.21 -4.92 10.66
N LYS A 208 24.22 -4.06 10.37
CA LYS A 208 24.44 -2.66 9.98
C LYS A 208 23.85 -1.70 11.02
N PRO A 209 24.52 -1.48 12.16
CA PRO A 209 23.94 -0.73 13.28
C PRO A 209 23.73 0.77 13.01
N HIS A 210 24.33 1.30 11.95
CA HIS A 210 24.24 2.71 11.57
C HIS A 210 23.62 2.84 10.18
N ALA A 211 22.81 3.88 10.00
CA ALA A 211 22.29 4.25 8.69
C ALA A 211 23.43 4.75 7.77
N ASP A 212 23.23 4.59 6.47
CA ASP A 212 24.08 5.13 5.42
C ASP A 212 23.25 6.10 4.55
N PRO A 213 23.19 7.39 4.93
CA PRO A 213 22.43 8.40 4.18
C PRO A 213 22.87 8.52 2.71
N SER A 214 24.15 8.24 2.41
CA SER A 214 24.67 8.30 1.04
C SER A 214 24.07 7.22 0.13
N ASN A 215 23.56 6.14 0.73
CA ASN A 215 22.90 5.05 0.03
C ASN A 215 21.38 5.24 -0.11
N CYS A 216 20.80 6.28 0.49
CA CYS A 216 19.36 6.50 0.45
C CYS A 216 18.88 6.94 -0.94
N THR A 217 17.66 6.53 -1.26
CA THR A 217 16.90 7.13 -2.38
C THR A 217 16.08 8.29 -1.83
N TYR A 218 16.45 9.51 -2.23
CA TYR A 218 15.68 10.71 -1.96
C TYR A 218 14.69 10.99 -3.09
N GLY A 219 13.62 11.69 -2.77
CA GLY A 219 12.52 11.99 -3.68
C GLY A 219 11.54 10.84 -3.87
N ALA A 220 10.84 10.88 -5.01
CA ALA A 220 9.80 9.91 -5.36
C ALA A 220 10.37 8.48 -5.40
N LYS A 221 9.76 7.60 -4.61
CA LYS A 221 10.15 6.19 -4.49
C LYS A 221 9.03 5.27 -4.98
N GLN A 222 9.42 4.21 -5.68
CA GLN A 222 8.53 3.13 -6.08
C GLN A 222 8.09 2.31 -4.86
N PRO A 223 6.94 1.61 -4.93
CA PRO A 223 6.61 0.56 -3.98
C PRO A 223 7.65 -0.56 -3.97
N LEU A 224 7.63 -1.34 -2.89
CA LEU A 224 8.52 -2.47 -2.65
C LEU A 224 7.92 -3.73 -3.28
N TYR A 225 8.29 -4.03 -4.53
CA TYR A 225 7.89 -5.25 -5.23
C TYR A 225 8.88 -6.36 -4.91
N TRP A 226 8.47 -7.27 -4.06
CA TRP A 226 9.33 -8.27 -3.45
C TRP A 226 8.68 -9.65 -3.43
N LEU A 227 9.51 -10.69 -3.45
CA LEU A 227 9.13 -12.09 -3.26
C LEU A 227 8.14 -12.66 -4.29
N GLN A 228 8.17 -12.14 -5.52
CA GLN A 228 7.38 -12.64 -6.66
C GLN A 228 8.25 -13.42 -7.66
N LYS A 229 7.64 -14.11 -8.64
CA LYS A 229 8.39 -14.76 -9.74
C LYS A 229 8.92 -13.77 -10.77
N GLU A 230 8.20 -12.67 -10.97
CA GLU A 230 8.46 -11.73 -12.05
C GLU A 230 8.37 -10.28 -11.55
N ARG A 231 9.22 -9.41 -12.12
CA ARG A 231 9.18 -7.95 -11.95
C ARG A 231 9.35 -7.44 -10.52
N ASN A 232 10.17 -8.12 -9.71
CA ASN A 232 10.62 -7.56 -8.43
C ASN A 232 11.58 -6.37 -8.69
N ASN A 233 11.49 -5.34 -7.85
CA ASN A 233 12.53 -4.30 -7.73
C ASN A 233 13.32 -4.44 -6.41
N MET A 234 12.89 -5.34 -5.53
CA MET A 234 13.53 -5.71 -4.27
C MET A 234 14.02 -7.16 -4.34
N HIS A 235 15.23 -7.41 -3.86
CA HIS A 235 15.93 -8.70 -3.97
C HIS A 235 16.50 -9.18 -2.63
N GLU A 236 15.97 -8.66 -1.54
CA GLU A 236 16.30 -9.03 -0.18
C GLU A 236 15.95 -10.50 0.10
N GLY A 237 16.71 -11.12 1.00
CA GLY A 237 16.44 -12.48 1.45
C GLY A 237 15.15 -12.56 2.27
N TYR A 238 14.57 -13.76 2.33
CA TYR A 238 13.30 -14.05 3.03
C TYR A 238 13.27 -13.54 4.48
N TYR A 239 14.39 -13.63 5.21
CA TYR A 239 14.49 -13.18 6.61
C TYR A 239 15.06 -11.76 6.78
N SER A 240 15.23 -11.02 5.68
CA SER A 240 15.67 -9.62 5.71
C SER A 240 14.75 -8.72 4.85
N PRO A 241 13.41 -8.82 4.97
CA PRO A 241 12.46 -8.17 4.07
C PRO A 241 12.67 -6.64 3.97
N PRO A 242 12.24 -6.04 2.84
CA PRO A 242 12.18 -4.59 2.71
C PRO A 242 10.92 -4.03 3.38
N PHE A 243 11.00 -2.83 3.96
CA PHE A 243 9.89 -2.24 4.74
C PHE A 243 9.57 -0.80 4.36
N TYR A 244 8.30 -0.41 4.54
CA TYR A 244 7.84 0.96 4.40
C TYR A 244 8.14 1.77 5.67
N ASN A 245 9.43 1.89 5.99
CA ASN A 245 9.91 2.67 7.12
C ASN A 245 11.28 3.32 6.82
N ASP A 246 11.91 3.88 7.86
CA ASP A 246 13.20 4.58 7.75
C ASP A 246 14.33 3.72 7.14
N LEU A 247 14.21 2.39 7.22
CA LEU A 247 15.16 1.45 6.59
C LEU A 247 15.30 1.69 5.08
N TYR A 248 14.23 2.11 4.42
CA TYR A 248 14.19 2.42 2.97
C TYR A 248 13.95 3.90 2.69
N ASN A 249 14.22 4.77 3.69
CA ASN A 249 13.97 6.22 3.62
C ASN A 249 12.49 6.57 3.35
N PHE A 250 11.56 5.71 3.82
CA PHE A 250 10.13 6.02 3.86
C PHE A 250 9.81 6.61 5.22
N LYS A 251 9.76 7.93 5.30
CA LYS A 251 9.45 8.64 6.55
C LYS A 251 7.99 8.43 6.93
N GLU A 252 7.70 8.52 8.22
CA GLU A 252 6.32 8.50 8.71
C GLU A 252 5.50 9.65 8.12
N GLY A 253 4.28 9.37 7.68
CA GLY A 253 3.35 10.36 7.15
C GLY A 253 3.53 10.67 5.66
N ALA A 254 3.31 11.94 5.29
CA ALA A 254 3.33 12.41 3.92
C ALA A 254 4.76 12.40 3.34
N GLN A 255 4.91 11.96 2.09
CA GLN A 255 6.17 12.03 1.37
C GLN A 255 6.24 13.37 0.61
N ASP A 256 6.74 14.41 1.28
CA ASP A 256 6.72 15.79 0.75
C ASP A 256 7.86 16.10 -0.24
N ASP A 257 8.80 15.19 -0.44
CA ASP A 257 9.98 15.35 -1.30
C ASP A 257 9.80 14.76 -2.71
N ILE A 258 8.59 14.31 -3.07
CA ILE A 258 8.33 13.54 -4.29
C ILE A 258 8.12 14.39 -5.56
N PHE A 259 8.14 15.71 -5.48
CA PHE A 259 7.79 16.61 -6.58
C PHE A 259 9.01 16.97 -7.44
N GLU A 260 8.79 17.33 -8.70
CA GLU A 260 9.88 17.68 -9.64
C GLU A 260 10.78 18.83 -9.15
N ASP A 261 10.23 19.74 -8.34
CA ASP A 261 10.95 20.90 -7.78
C ASP A 261 11.39 20.70 -6.31
N SER A 262 11.23 19.50 -5.74
CA SER A 262 11.61 19.26 -4.34
C SER A 262 13.11 19.40 -4.08
N TYR A 263 13.95 19.25 -5.11
CA TYR A 263 15.42 19.26 -5.02
C TYR A 263 16.09 20.14 -6.09
N SER A 264 15.38 21.16 -6.59
CA SER A 264 15.91 22.14 -7.56
C SER A 264 16.87 23.15 -6.95
#